data_AF-A0A0B1SJW1-F1
#
_entry.id   AF-A0A0B1SJW1-F1
#
_cell.length_a   1.000
_cell.length_b   1.000
_cell.length_c   1.000
_cell.angle_alpha   90.00
_cell.angle_beta   90.00
_cell.angle_gamma   90.00
#
_symmetry.space_group_name_H-M   'P 1'
#
loop_
_entity.id
_entity.type
_entity.pdbx_description
1 polymer ?
#
loop_
_entity_poly.entity_id
_entity_poly.type
_entity_poly.pdbx_seq_one_letter_code
_entity_poly.pdbx_strand_id
1 'polypeptide(L)' 'MSGRVRILGPNSVVGRSFVVHANEDDLGRGQGDQRPESLRTGNAGARLGCGVIGLALRT' A
#
# COMPACT_ATOMS: atom_id res chain seq x y z
N MET A 1 -20.06 2.68 -4.11
CA MET A 1 -18.61 2.33 -4.10
C MET A 1 -17.96 3.09 -2.96
N SER A 2 -17.60 2.42 -1.86
CA SER A 2 -16.93 3.08 -0.73
C SER A 2 -15.41 3.08 -0.98
N GLY A 3 -14.87 4.21 -1.44
CA GLY A 3 -13.44 4.37 -1.65
C GLY A 3 -12.69 4.42 -0.32
N ARG A 4 -11.84 3.41 -0.06
CA ARG A 4 -11.02 3.35 1.17
C ARG A 4 -9.87 4.37 1.17
N VAL A 5 -9.37 4.73 -0.02
CA VAL A 5 -8.33 5.76 -0.20
C VAL A 5 -9.01 7.12 -0.31
N ARG A 6 -8.68 8.05 0.59
CA ARG A 6 -9.24 9.41 0.63
C ARG A 6 -8.12 10.44 0.67
N ILE A 7 -8.36 11.61 0.07
CA ILE A 7 -7.40 12.75 0.08
C ILE A 7 -7.85 13.89 1.02
N LEU A 8 -9.00 13.73 1.69
CA LEU A 8 -9.57 14.68 2.64
C LEU A 8 -10.09 13.95 3.89
N GLY A 9 -10.23 14.70 4.98
CA GLY A 9 -10.72 14.21 6.27
C GLY A 9 -9.68 13.41 7.07
N PRO A 10 -10.08 12.79 8.19
CA PRO A 10 -9.15 12.20 9.17
C PRO A 10 -8.36 10.99 8.64
N ASN A 11 -8.88 10.31 7.61
CA ASN A 11 -8.21 9.18 6.96
C ASN A 11 -7.50 9.58 5.66
N SER A 12 -7.13 10.86 5.50
CA SER A 12 -6.41 11.31 4.32
C SER A 12 -5.07 10.56 4.18
N VAL A 13 -4.73 10.21 2.94
CA VAL A 13 -3.42 9.64 2.58
C VAL A 13 -2.38 10.70 2.21
N VAL A 14 -2.77 11.97 2.09
CA VAL A 14 -1.84 13.08 1.84
C VAL A 14 -0.79 13.14 2.95
N GLY A 15 0.48 13.28 2.58
CA GLY A 15 1.63 13.25 3.50
C GLY A 15 2.07 11.84 3.94
N ARG A 16 1.33 10.78 3.56
CA ARG A 16 1.80 9.38 3.66
C ARG A 16 2.64 9.04 2.43
N SER A 17 3.10 7.78 2.36
CA SER A 17 3.89 7.28 1.23
C SER A 17 3.10 6.28 0.38
N PHE A 18 3.33 6.33 -0.93
CA PHE A 18 3.08 5.23 -1.85
C PHE A 18 4.36 4.41 -2.02
N VAL A 19 4.25 3.09 -2.11
CA VAL A 19 5.40 2.17 -2.17
C VAL A 19 5.14 1.12 -3.25
N VAL A 20 6.15 0.85 -4.08
CA VAL A 20 6.14 -0.25 -5.03
C VAL A 20 7.07 -1.34 -4.52
N HIS A 21 6.58 -2.57 -4.49
CA HIS A 21 7.31 -3.74 -4.05
C HIS A 21 7.89 -4.54 -5.23
N ALA A 22 8.88 -5.37 -4.96
CA ALA A 22 9.61 -6.15 -5.96
C ALA A 22 8.83 -7.35 -6.49
N ASN A 23 8.01 -7.96 -5.63
CA ASN A 23 7.22 -9.15 -5.97
C ASN A 23 5.73 -8.82 -5.96
N GLU A 24 4.94 -9.70 -6.58
CA GLU A 24 3.49 -9.65 -6.54
C GLU A 24 2.98 -9.89 -5.11
N ASP A 25 1.98 -9.11 -4.70
CA ASP A 25 1.28 -9.27 -3.42
C ASP A 25 0.34 -10.48 -3.53
N ASP A 26 0.46 -11.45 -2.62
CA ASP A 26 -0.36 -12.66 -2.61
C ASP A 26 -1.81 -12.44 -2.12
N LEU A 27 -2.14 -11.20 -1.76
CA LEU A 27 -3.44 -10.72 -1.32
C LEU A 27 -3.95 -11.39 -0.04
N GLY A 28 -3.02 -11.78 0.85
CA GLY A 28 -3.36 -12.43 2.11
C GLY A 28 -3.71 -13.92 1.97
N ARG A 29 -3.34 -14.54 0.85
CA ARG A 29 -3.72 -15.94 0.52
C ARG A 29 -2.60 -16.95 0.75
N GLY A 30 -1.45 -16.54 1.26
CA GLY A 30 -0.37 -17.44 1.66
C GLY A 30 -0.81 -18.42 2.75
N GLN A 31 -0.28 -19.64 2.70
CA GLN A 31 -0.61 -20.74 3.61
C GLN A 31 0.63 -21.29 4.31
N GLY A 32 0.41 -22.10 5.36
CA GLY A 32 1.49 -22.67 6.16
C GLY A 32 2.41 -21.58 6.73
N ASP A 33 3.72 -21.79 6.59
CA ASP A 33 4.75 -20.89 7.12
C ASP A 33 4.72 -19.49 6.48
N GLN A 34 4.11 -19.34 5.28
CA GLN A 34 3.99 -18.05 4.59
C GLN A 34 2.80 -17.21 5.08
N ARG A 35 1.87 -17.80 5.85
CA ARG A 35 0.61 -17.14 6.23
C ARG A 35 0.79 -15.91 7.13
N PRO A 36 1.70 -15.89 8.13
CA PRO A 36 1.88 -14.71 8.96
C PRO A 36 2.28 -13.45 8.18
N GLU A 37 3.21 -13.59 7.23
CA GLU A 37 3.68 -12.45 6.44
C GLU A 37 2.72 -12.12 5.29
N SER A 38 2.04 -13.10 4.71
CA SER A 38 0.95 -12.90 3.75
C SER A 38 -0.13 -11.95 4.29
N LEU A 39 -0.61 -12.19 5.52
CA LEU A 39 -1.64 -11.34 6.13
C LEU A 39 -1.14 -9.94 6.52
N ARG A 40 0.19 -9.74 6.57
CA ARG A 40 0.80 -8.48 7.02
C ARG A 40 1.22 -7.59 5.85
N THR A 41 1.86 -8.17 4.83
CA THR A 41 2.49 -7.43 3.72
C THR A 41 2.27 -8.10 2.37
N GLY A 42 1.48 -9.17 2.29
CA GLY A 42 1.23 -9.90 1.05
C GLY A 42 2.43 -10.63 0.49
N ASN A 43 3.48 -10.87 1.30
CA ASN A 43 4.74 -11.47 0.84
C ASN A 43 5.39 -10.73 -0.35
N ALA A 44 5.10 -9.44 -0.53
CA ALA A 44 5.51 -8.67 -1.71
C ALA A 44 7.03 -8.36 -1.78
N GLY A 45 7.80 -8.75 -0.77
CA GLY A 45 9.26 -8.60 -0.76
C GLY A 45 9.74 -7.16 -0.61
N ALA A 46 10.94 -6.87 -1.14
CA ALA A 46 11.63 -5.60 -0.97
C ALA A 46 10.88 -4.41 -1.61
N ARG A 47 11.13 -3.19 -1.12
CA ARG A 47 10.54 -1.94 -1.64
C ARG A 47 11.47 -1.38 -2.73
N LEU A 48 11.01 -1.37 -3.98
CA LEU A 48 11.78 -0.86 -5.11
C LEU A 48 11.81 0.67 -5.16
N GLY A 49 10.74 1.31 -4.69
CA GLY A 49 10.62 2.75 -4.67
C GLY A 49 9.50 3.22 -3.76
N CYS A 50 9.62 4.46 -3.30
CA CYS A 50 8.58 5.12 -2.53
C CYS A 50 8.52 6.61 -2.86
N GLY A 51 7.36 7.22 -2.61
CA GLY A 51 7.16 8.65 -2.80
C GLY A 51 6.10 9.19 -1.84
N VAL A 52 6.29 10.43 -1.40
CA VAL A 52 5.30 11.13 -0.56
C VAL A 52 4.12 11.53 -1.43
N ILE A 53 2.90 11.30 -0.94
CA ILE A 53 1.67 11.71 -1.62
C ILE A 53 1.45 13.20 -1.35
N GLY A 54 1.81 14.04 -2.32
CA GLY A 54 1.62 15.48 -2.30
C GLY A 54 0.29 15.93 -2.92
N LEU A 55 -0.17 17.13 -2.53
CA LEU A 55 -1.25 17.81 -3.23
C LEU A 55 -0.71 18.40 -4.53
N ALA A 56 -1.38 18.13 -5.64
CA ALA A 56 -1.10 18.76 -6.92
C ALA A 56 -2.20 19.76 -7.25
N LEU A 57 -1.80 20.96 -7.65
CA LEU A 57 -2.72 21.91 -8.25
C LEU A 57 -3.05 21.44 -9.67
N ARG A 58 -4.33 21.48 -10.02
CA ARG A 58 -4.76 21.32 -11.41
C ARG A 58 -4.63 22.70 -12.07
N THR A 59 -3.62 22.85 -12.91
CA THR A 59 -3.50 23.94 -13.89
C THR A 59 -4.21 23.57 -15.17
#